data_AF-G6FPI4-F1
#
_entry.id   AF-G6FPI4-F1
#
_cell.length_a   1.000
_cell.length_b   1.000
_cell.length_c   1.000
_cell.angle_alpha   90.00
_cell.angle_beta   90.00
_cell.angle_gamma   90.00
#
_symmetry.space_group_name_H-M   'P 1'
#
loop_
_entity.id
_entity.type
_entity.pdbx_description
1 polymer ?
#
loop_
_entity_poly.entity_id
_entity_poly.type
_entity_poly.pdbx_seq_one_letter_code
_entity_poly.pdbx_strand_id
1 'polypeptide(L)'
;MKQFNCEDAAWYRAASLMERIAVMSLEAPSNVELGRRRLQRWRMESPFTDEALFTERLARDGLNPDDFCYLLGQSAPQIPQIWLGELAAAYNNCGVEDITRLLSLQHPNLGLLNAIAPCIRQGMMQLRSGVDSLQNIPINISNIDSILLQGLPEQLLFMLHPTLVLELNVARLQGLLTGDTAEARFSSFVQRLQTVEVRLTLWQEYPVLARLIIEEIQRWVTTSLEFLQRLGDDWEEICRQFQPDNPGKLIKIQRGAGDSHHGGRSVFILEFESGWQLVYKPRSLAVDGHFQELLLWLNQQGTHPPFKTLQILNRGDYGWMEFVKAQKCTVPEEIERFYQRQGGYLALLYVLSATDFHFENLIAVGEHPMLIDLESLFHPRSHEATATVADTLDREMMADSVLRVGLLPQLVWGNTQAAGIDLSGLGGAAGQVTPERVPQLEKTGTDTMRIVRRQVVLAGSQNRPTLNDREVNVQAYTPAITQGFTDVYRTLLQHR
;
A
#
# COMPACT_ATOMS: atom_id res chain seq x y z
N MET A 1 25.24 14.30 28.17
CA MET A 1 24.26 14.06 27.10
C MET A 1 24.79 12.93 26.25
N LYS A 2 23.98 11.91 25.96
CA LYS A 2 24.38 10.82 25.07
C LYS A 2 24.43 11.42 23.66
N GLN A 3 25.62 11.59 23.08
CA GLN A 3 25.76 12.05 21.70
C GLN A 3 25.45 10.89 20.75
N PHE A 4 24.91 11.21 19.56
CA PHE A 4 24.69 10.20 18.52
C PHE A 4 26.03 9.58 18.14
N ASN A 5 26.18 8.27 18.33
CA ASN A 5 27.37 7.54 17.93
C ASN A 5 27.02 6.63 16.76
N CYS A 6 27.49 6.98 15.56
CA CYS A 6 27.31 6.18 14.35
C CYS A 6 28.10 4.85 14.39
N GLU A 7 29.08 4.73 15.28
CA GLU A 7 29.93 3.54 15.43
C GLU A 7 29.36 2.50 16.43
N ASP A 8 28.17 2.73 16.98
CA ASP A 8 27.55 1.77 17.89
C ASP A 8 27.23 0.45 17.17
N ALA A 9 27.75 -0.66 17.71
CA ALA A 9 27.54 -2.01 17.17
C ALA A 9 26.06 -2.42 17.11
N ALA A 10 25.17 -1.75 17.84
CA ALA A 10 23.72 -1.96 17.75
C ALA A 10 23.19 -1.72 16.33
N TRP A 11 23.73 -0.73 15.60
CA TRP A 11 23.27 -0.39 14.24
C TRP A 11 23.50 -1.50 13.23
N TYR A 12 24.51 -2.34 13.43
CA TYR A 12 24.75 -3.51 12.58
C TYR A 12 23.56 -4.49 12.54
N ARG A 13 22.70 -4.51 13.58
CA ARG A 13 21.49 -5.35 13.58
C ARG A 13 20.51 -4.96 12.47
N ALA A 14 20.58 -3.74 11.93
CA ALA A 14 19.78 -3.28 10.80
C ALA A 14 20.38 -3.63 9.42
N ALA A 15 21.58 -4.22 9.38
CA ALA A 15 22.18 -4.67 8.12
C ALA A 15 21.37 -5.85 7.55
N SER A 16 20.92 -5.69 6.32
CA SER A 16 20.28 -6.72 5.49
C SER A 16 21.22 -7.87 5.20
N LEU A 17 20.67 -9.01 4.75
CA LEU A 17 21.49 -10.14 4.33
C LEU A 17 22.48 -9.74 3.22
N MET A 18 22.02 -9.01 2.20
CA MET A 18 22.86 -8.57 1.09
C MET A 18 24.02 -7.67 1.52
N GLU A 19 23.78 -6.73 2.44
CA GLU A 19 24.85 -5.88 2.98
C GLU A 19 25.87 -6.69 3.78
N ARG A 20 25.42 -7.71 4.52
CA ARG A 20 26.31 -8.62 5.26
C ARG A 20 27.14 -9.48 4.31
N ILE A 21 26.54 -9.97 3.22
CA ILE A 21 27.24 -10.71 2.16
C ILE A 21 28.32 -9.81 1.52
N ALA A 22 28.00 -8.56 1.20
CA ALA A 22 28.91 -7.64 0.55
C ALA A 22 30.19 -7.36 1.35
N VAL A 23 30.12 -7.47 2.68
CA VAL A 23 31.27 -7.29 3.59
C VAL A 23 31.81 -8.60 4.17
N MET A 24 31.32 -9.76 3.70
CA MET A 24 31.69 -11.07 4.22
C MET A 24 33.20 -11.35 4.07
N SER A 25 33.82 -10.83 3.01
CA SER A 25 35.25 -10.93 2.72
C SER A 25 36.16 -10.13 3.66
N LEU A 26 35.59 -9.26 4.52
CA LEU A 26 36.36 -8.47 5.49
C LEU A 26 36.74 -9.28 6.76
N GLU A 27 36.53 -10.61 6.77
CA GLU A 27 36.91 -11.56 7.84
C GLU A 27 36.69 -11.01 9.27
N ALA A 28 35.47 -10.60 9.58
CA ALA A 28 35.13 -10.15 10.93
C ALA A 28 35.01 -11.34 11.91
N PRO A 29 35.33 -11.16 13.21
CA PRO A 29 35.16 -12.21 14.21
C PRO A 29 33.72 -12.74 14.23
N SER A 30 33.55 -14.05 14.14
CA SER A 30 32.23 -14.69 14.19
C SER A 30 32.12 -15.62 15.39
N ASN A 31 31.03 -15.46 16.14
CA ASN A 31 30.67 -16.38 17.20
C ASN A 31 29.93 -17.58 16.59
N VAL A 32 30.68 -18.66 16.36
CA VAL A 32 30.19 -19.89 15.71
C VAL A 32 29.00 -20.48 16.45
N GLU A 33 29.01 -20.50 17.78
CA GLU A 33 27.92 -21.06 18.58
C GLU A 33 26.63 -20.22 18.44
N LEU A 34 26.77 -18.89 18.45
CA LEU A 34 25.66 -17.98 18.19
C LEU A 34 25.10 -18.18 16.76
N GLY A 35 25.98 -18.33 15.77
CA GLY A 35 25.62 -18.61 14.38
C GLY A 35 24.80 -19.89 14.26
N ARG A 36 25.29 -21.00 14.83
CA ARG A 36 24.59 -22.29 14.83
C ARG A 36 23.22 -22.22 15.48
N ARG A 37 23.12 -21.58 16.65
CA ARG A 37 21.84 -21.41 17.35
C ARG A 37 20.83 -20.63 16.52
N ARG A 38 21.27 -19.58 15.83
CA ARG A 38 20.39 -18.77 14.96
C ARG A 38 20.02 -19.54 13.69
N LEU A 39 20.95 -20.27 13.09
CA LEU A 39 20.70 -21.12 11.93
C LEU A 39 19.63 -22.17 12.24
N GLN A 40 19.71 -22.80 13.42
CA GLN A 40 18.72 -23.77 13.86
C GLN A 40 17.32 -23.14 13.98
N ARG A 41 17.22 -21.88 14.45
CA ARG A 41 15.92 -21.18 14.47
C ARG A 41 15.36 -21.00 13.07
N TRP A 42 16.17 -20.58 12.10
CA TRP A 42 15.73 -20.46 10.71
C TRP A 42 15.20 -21.79 10.15
N ARG A 43 15.89 -22.90 10.43
CA ARG A 43 15.48 -24.26 10.01
C ARG A 43 14.23 -24.80 10.71
N MET A 44 13.73 -24.15 11.75
CA MET A 44 12.48 -24.53 12.42
C MET A 44 11.26 -23.75 11.89
N GLU A 45 11.47 -22.72 11.08
CA GLU A 45 10.40 -21.91 10.50
C GLU A 45 10.00 -22.45 9.13
N SER A 46 8.70 -22.54 8.85
CA SER A 46 8.21 -22.87 7.51
C SER A 46 8.50 -21.72 6.53
N PRO A 47 8.88 -21.97 5.26
CA PRO A 47 9.03 -23.27 4.61
C PRO A 47 10.43 -23.91 4.79
N PHE A 48 11.32 -23.32 5.59
CA PHE A 48 12.71 -23.76 5.76
C PHE A 48 12.91 -24.98 6.66
N THR A 49 11.82 -25.60 7.12
CA THR A 49 11.84 -26.98 7.62
C THR A 49 12.16 -27.98 6.52
N ASP A 50 11.94 -27.63 5.25
CA ASP A 50 12.41 -28.37 4.08
C ASP A 50 13.84 -27.93 3.72
N GLU A 51 14.80 -28.86 3.83
CA GLU A 51 16.22 -28.59 3.58
C GLU A 51 16.51 -28.24 2.12
N ALA A 52 15.73 -28.76 1.16
CA ALA A 52 15.91 -28.44 -0.25
C ALA A 52 15.51 -26.98 -0.54
N LEU A 53 14.35 -26.55 -0.03
CA LEU A 53 13.89 -25.16 -0.16
C LEU A 53 14.84 -24.19 0.57
N PHE A 54 15.34 -24.58 1.74
CA PHE A 54 16.32 -23.79 2.47
C PHE A 54 17.63 -23.61 1.69
N THR A 55 18.19 -24.70 1.16
CA THR A 55 19.42 -24.67 0.37
C THR A 55 19.22 -23.88 -0.92
N GLU A 56 18.10 -24.07 -1.63
CA GLU A 56 17.79 -23.32 -2.84
C GLU A 56 17.68 -21.83 -2.55
N ARG A 57 17.01 -21.44 -1.46
CA ARG A 57 16.91 -20.03 -1.06
C ARG A 57 18.27 -19.41 -0.82
N LEU A 58 19.17 -20.08 -0.09
CA LEU A 58 20.53 -19.57 0.16
C LEU A 58 21.35 -19.47 -1.14
N ALA A 59 21.24 -20.47 -2.01
CA ALA A 59 21.95 -20.50 -3.29
C ALA A 59 21.58 -19.33 -4.20
N ARG A 60 20.33 -18.84 -4.15
CA ARG A 60 19.89 -17.64 -4.89
C ARG A 60 20.65 -16.37 -4.50
N ASP A 61 21.15 -16.30 -3.26
CA ASP A 61 22.00 -15.19 -2.78
C ASP A 61 23.50 -15.54 -2.84
N GLY A 62 23.87 -16.66 -3.47
CA GLY A 62 25.25 -17.13 -3.57
C GLY A 62 25.84 -17.69 -2.27
N LEU A 63 24.99 -18.14 -1.34
CA LEU A 63 25.40 -18.67 -0.04
C LEU A 63 25.21 -20.18 0.06
N ASN A 64 26.09 -20.83 0.82
CA ASN A 64 25.86 -22.15 1.39
C ASN A 64 25.46 -22.05 2.89
N PRO A 65 25.01 -23.15 3.53
CA PRO A 65 24.63 -23.13 4.94
C PRO A 65 25.75 -22.71 5.92
N ASP A 66 27.02 -23.00 5.61
CA ASP A 66 28.17 -22.62 6.43
C ASP A 66 28.44 -21.11 6.33
N ASP A 67 28.36 -20.54 5.13
CA ASP A 67 28.47 -19.09 4.90
C ASP A 67 27.36 -18.35 5.68
N PHE A 68 26.12 -18.85 5.59
CA PHE A 68 25.00 -18.27 6.31
C PHE A 68 25.15 -18.40 7.83
N CYS A 69 25.64 -19.54 8.33
CA CYS A 69 25.98 -19.72 9.73
C CYS A 69 27.03 -18.71 10.20
N TYR A 70 28.06 -18.47 9.39
CA TYR A 70 29.10 -17.49 9.67
C TYR A 70 28.52 -16.07 9.77
N LEU A 71 27.67 -15.66 8.82
CA LEU A 71 26.99 -14.35 8.82
C LEU A 71 26.08 -14.15 10.04
N LEU A 72 25.38 -15.22 10.47
CA LEU A 72 24.54 -15.21 11.66
C LEU A 72 25.34 -15.08 12.96
N GLY A 73 26.59 -15.52 12.98
CA GLY A 73 27.51 -15.42 14.11
C GLY A 73 28.37 -14.15 14.12
N GLN A 74 28.43 -13.43 12.99
CA GLN A 74 29.35 -12.31 12.77
C GLN A 74 29.12 -11.17 13.78
N SER A 75 30.20 -10.73 14.43
CA SER A 75 30.23 -9.51 15.24
C SER A 75 30.31 -8.28 14.33
N ALA A 76 29.74 -7.14 14.77
CA ALA A 76 29.49 -5.96 13.94
C ALA A 76 30.75 -5.46 13.20
N PRO A 77 30.92 -5.76 11.89
CA PRO A 77 31.89 -5.04 11.11
C PRO A 77 31.41 -3.59 10.92
N GLN A 78 32.34 -2.66 10.73
CA GLN A 78 31.97 -1.30 10.32
C GLN A 78 31.40 -1.37 8.90
N ILE A 79 30.07 -1.28 8.79
CA ILE A 79 29.38 -1.11 7.51
C ILE A 79 29.00 0.35 7.38
N PRO A 80 29.47 1.07 6.35
CA PRO A 80 28.94 2.38 6.02
C PRO A 80 27.45 2.24 5.69
N GLN A 81 26.58 2.83 6.51
CA GLN A 81 25.15 2.80 6.30
C GLN A 81 24.66 4.22 6.05
N ILE A 82 24.25 4.51 4.82
CA ILE A 82 23.80 5.85 4.38
C ILE A 82 22.69 6.38 5.30
N TRP A 83 21.74 5.52 5.69
CA TRP A 83 20.63 5.88 6.57
C TRP A 83 21.07 6.33 7.97
N LEU A 84 22.24 5.90 8.47
CA LEU A 84 22.79 6.38 9.74
C LEU A 84 23.27 7.83 9.64
N GLY A 85 23.83 8.22 8.50
CA GLY A 85 24.22 9.61 8.24
C GLY A 85 23.00 10.54 8.25
N GLU A 86 21.90 10.07 7.66
CA GLU A 86 20.61 10.79 7.64
C GLU A 86 20.03 10.89 9.05
N LEU A 87 20.02 9.78 9.80
CA LEU A 87 19.59 9.80 11.20
C LEU A 87 20.47 10.77 12.02
N ALA A 88 21.79 10.74 11.87
CA ALA A 88 22.69 11.66 12.57
C ALA A 88 22.39 13.13 12.22
N ALA A 89 22.21 13.42 10.93
CA ALA A 89 21.85 14.75 10.45
C ALA A 89 20.51 15.23 11.04
N ALA A 90 19.53 14.35 11.20
CA ALA A 90 18.25 14.67 11.84
C ALA A 90 18.47 15.21 13.26
N TYR A 91 19.25 14.49 14.07
CA TYR A 91 19.49 14.87 15.47
C TYR A 91 20.41 16.10 15.61
N ASN A 92 21.32 16.33 14.66
CA ASN A 92 22.22 17.47 14.69
C ASN A 92 21.56 18.76 14.19
N ASN A 93 20.67 18.65 13.19
CA ASN A 93 20.13 19.81 12.48
C ASN A 93 18.71 20.19 12.94
N CYS A 94 17.97 19.28 13.59
CA CYS A 94 16.60 19.52 14.02
C CYS A 94 16.49 19.63 15.55
N GLY A 95 15.91 20.75 16.00
CA GLY A 95 15.57 20.99 17.40
C GLY A 95 14.43 20.11 17.93
N VAL A 96 14.15 20.25 19.23
CA VAL A 96 13.23 19.40 20.03
C VAL A 96 11.77 19.86 19.94
N GLU A 97 11.34 20.36 18.78
CA GLU A 97 9.99 20.90 18.64
C GLU A 97 8.92 19.80 18.59
N ASP A 98 7.76 20.05 19.22
CA ASP A 98 6.64 19.10 19.27
C ASP A 98 5.98 18.95 17.90
N ILE A 99 5.99 17.74 17.37
CA ILE A 99 5.48 17.43 16.02
C ILE A 99 3.97 17.70 15.89
N THR A 100 3.23 17.61 17.00
CA THR A 100 1.78 17.84 17.01
C THR A 100 1.43 19.28 16.66
N ARG A 101 2.27 20.23 17.07
CA ARG A 101 2.16 21.64 16.70
C ARG A 101 2.56 21.87 15.25
N LEU A 102 3.65 21.24 14.82
CA LEU A 102 4.15 21.34 13.44
C LEU A 102 3.11 20.88 12.42
N LEU A 103 2.43 19.78 12.71
CA LEU A 103 1.51 19.12 11.79
C LEU A 103 0.03 19.48 12.06
N SER A 104 -0.25 20.37 13.03
CA SER A 104 -1.62 20.78 13.43
C SER A 104 -2.55 19.58 13.72
N LEU A 105 -2.01 18.53 14.34
CA LEU A 105 -2.68 17.25 14.51
C LEU A 105 -3.54 17.22 15.77
N GLN A 106 -4.76 16.67 15.66
CA GLN A 106 -5.74 16.68 16.76
C GLN A 106 -5.86 15.34 17.51
N HIS A 107 -5.29 14.24 17.00
CA HIS A 107 -5.43 12.92 17.60
C HIS A 107 -4.30 12.60 18.60
N PRO A 108 -4.58 12.14 19.84
CA PRO A 108 -3.56 11.94 20.88
C PRO A 108 -2.47 10.93 20.49
N ASN A 109 -2.80 9.89 19.72
CA ASN A 109 -1.80 8.93 19.24
C ASN A 109 -0.74 9.56 18.32
N LEU A 110 -1.04 10.69 17.67
CA LEU A 110 -0.08 11.37 16.81
C LEU A 110 1.07 11.98 17.61
N GLY A 111 0.90 12.20 18.92
CA GLY A 111 2.00 12.55 19.83
C GLY A 111 3.11 11.49 19.86
N LEU A 112 2.82 10.23 19.53
CA LEU A 112 3.84 9.18 19.42
C LEU A 112 4.86 9.45 18.30
N LEU A 113 4.50 10.25 17.30
CA LEU A 113 5.42 10.70 16.25
C LEU A 113 6.55 11.58 16.81
N ASN A 114 6.44 12.07 18.06
CA ASN A 114 7.55 12.74 18.74
C ASN A 114 8.81 11.86 18.84
N ALA A 115 8.66 10.53 18.77
CA ALA A 115 9.80 9.61 18.67
C ALA A 115 10.67 9.89 17.43
N ILE A 116 10.07 10.34 16.32
CA ILE A 116 10.73 10.53 15.03
C ILE A 116 10.65 11.98 14.51
N ALA A 117 10.24 12.92 15.35
CA ALA A 117 10.06 14.33 14.97
C ALA A 117 11.29 14.96 14.27
N PRO A 118 12.54 14.73 14.72
CA PRO A 118 13.71 15.23 14.02
C PRO A 118 13.81 14.70 12.57
N CYS A 119 13.45 13.44 12.35
CA CYS A 119 13.51 12.80 11.04
C CYS A 119 12.46 13.36 10.08
N ILE A 120 11.22 13.53 10.57
CA ILE A 120 10.14 14.16 9.78
C ILE A 120 10.55 15.58 9.38
N ARG A 121 11.09 16.37 10.32
CA ARG A 121 11.53 17.73 10.06
C ARG A 121 12.66 17.79 9.04
N GLN A 122 13.65 16.90 9.14
CA GLN A 122 14.70 16.79 8.12
C GLN A 122 14.13 16.48 6.74
N GLY A 123 13.22 15.51 6.64
CA GLY A 123 12.54 15.19 5.40
C GLY A 123 11.81 16.42 4.83
N MET A 124 11.11 17.19 5.66
CA MET A 124 10.45 18.42 5.23
C MET A 124 11.44 19.49 4.74
N MET A 125 12.60 19.65 5.37
CA MET A 125 13.64 20.56 4.90
C MET A 125 14.21 20.11 3.55
N GLN A 126 14.46 18.80 3.39
CA GLN A 126 14.91 18.22 2.12
C GLN A 126 13.88 18.42 1.02
N LEU A 127 12.59 18.20 1.32
CA LEU A 127 11.49 18.42 0.40
C LEU A 127 11.43 19.89 -0.04
N ARG A 128 11.44 20.84 0.90
CA ARG A 128 11.42 22.28 0.57
C ARG A 128 12.61 22.69 -0.29
N SER A 129 13.81 22.25 0.05
CA SER A 129 15.01 22.51 -0.76
C SER A 129 14.89 21.92 -2.17
N GLY A 130 14.28 20.74 -2.31
CA GLY A 130 14.01 20.12 -3.60
C GLY A 130 12.97 20.90 -4.40
N VAL A 131 11.88 21.34 -3.78
CA VAL A 131 10.82 22.16 -4.37
C VAL A 131 11.41 23.47 -4.91
N ASP A 132 12.25 24.15 -4.13
CA ASP A 132 12.90 25.41 -4.53
C ASP A 132 13.80 25.24 -5.78
N SER A 133 14.19 24.01 -6.10
CA SER A 133 15.02 23.67 -7.26
C SER A 133 14.20 23.29 -8.50
N LEU A 134 12.88 23.13 -8.39
CA LEU A 134 12.01 22.78 -9.53
C LEU A 134 11.71 24.02 -10.38
N GLN A 135 11.78 23.86 -11.70
CA GLN A 135 11.61 24.99 -12.64
C GLN A 135 10.16 25.25 -13.05
N ASN A 136 9.32 24.21 -13.04
CA ASN A 136 7.96 24.23 -13.59
C ASN A 136 6.95 23.79 -12.53
N ILE A 137 6.57 24.66 -11.58
CA ILE A 137 5.45 24.38 -10.67
C ILE A 137 4.21 25.13 -11.16
N PRO A 138 3.27 24.46 -11.86
CA PRO A 138 2.23 25.07 -12.69
C PRO A 138 1.04 25.54 -11.88
N ILE A 139 0.92 25.08 -10.63
CA ILE A 139 -0.23 25.32 -9.76
C ILE A 139 0.25 26.06 -8.53
N ASN A 140 -0.50 27.10 -8.15
CA ASN A 140 -0.39 27.70 -6.82
C ASN A 140 -0.94 26.68 -5.82
N ILE A 141 -0.09 25.84 -5.26
CA ILE A 141 -0.46 24.85 -4.24
C ILE A 141 -0.72 25.62 -2.94
N SER A 142 -1.95 25.58 -2.41
CA SER A 142 -2.40 26.46 -1.32
C SER A 142 -1.51 26.39 -0.08
N ASN A 143 -0.95 25.19 0.21
CA ASN A 143 0.09 24.96 1.23
C ASN A 143 0.82 23.63 0.92
N ILE A 144 1.92 23.72 0.16
CA ILE A 144 2.63 22.57 -0.39
C ILE A 144 3.09 21.57 0.68
N ASP A 145 3.57 22.05 1.82
CA ASP A 145 4.01 21.19 2.91
C ASP A 145 2.82 20.38 3.46
N SER A 146 1.72 21.06 3.78
CA SER A 146 0.55 20.40 4.37
C SER A 146 -0.06 19.36 3.43
N ILE A 147 -0.09 19.65 2.12
CA ILE A 147 -0.67 18.79 1.11
C ILE A 147 0.20 17.56 0.88
N LEU A 148 1.52 17.73 0.80
CA LEU A 148 2.43 16.60 0.59
C LEU A 148 2.57 15.73 1.84
N LEU A 149 2.36 16.29 3.03
CA LEU A 149 2.33 15.54 4.28
C LEU A 149 1.08 14.66 4.47
N GLN A 150 0.01 14.85 3.69
CA GLN A 150 -1.22 14.05 3.85
C GLN A 150 -0.92 12.54 3.73
N GLY A 151 -1.36 11.76 4.71
CA GLY A 151 -1.20 10.30 4.77
C GLY A 151 0.14 9.82 5.38
N LEU A 152 1.19 10.64 5.34
CA LEU A 152 2.50 10.25 5.89
C LEU A 152 2.46 10.03 7.42
N PRO A 153 1.85 10.91 8.25
CA PRO A 153 1.74 10.69 9.68
C PRO A 153 1.08 9.37 10.05
N GLU A 154 -0.01 9.01 9.37
CA GLU A 154 -0.74 7.76 9.60
C GLU A 154 0.11 6.54 9.24
N GLN A 155 0.82 6.59 8.11
CA GLN A 155 1.71 5.52 7.67
C GLN A 155 2.89 5.33 8.61
N LEU A 156 3.57 6.40 9.02
CA LEU A 156 4.67 6.34 9.98
C LEU A 156 4.18 5.86 11.35
N LEU A 157 3.01 6.31 11.77
CA LEU A 157 2.41 5.87 13.03
C LEU A 157 2.06 4.37 12.99
N PHE A 158 1.55 3.86 11.86
CA PHE A 158 1.30 2.44 11.66
C PHE A 158 2.57 1.60 11.83
N MET A 159 3.71 2.05 11.30
CA MET A 159 5.01 1.39 11.47
C MET A 159 5.49 1.42 12.93
N LEU A 160 5.25 2.52 13.65
CA LEU A 160 5.71 2.72 15.02
C LEU A 160 4.84 2.03 16.08
N HIS A 161 3.56 1.83 15.80
CA HIS A 161 2.56 1.42 16.79
C HIS A 161 2.94 0.17 17.60
N PRO A 162 3.32 -0.97 16.97
CA PRO A 162 3.64 -2.19 17.73
C PRO A 162 4.76 -1.98 18.75
N THR A 163 5.82 -1.26 18.36
CA THR A 163 6.97 -0.98 19.22
C THR A 163 6.64 0.03 20.30
N LEU A 164 6.00 1.16 19.95
CA LEU A 164 5.71 2.20 20.94
C LEU A 164 4.64 1.79 21.96
N VAL A 165 3.70 0.91 21.58
CA VAL A 165 2.75 0.30 22.53
C VAL A 165 3.49 -0.61 23.52
N LEU A 166 4.46 -1.39 23.05
CA LEU A 166 5.30 -2.20 23.92
C LEU A 166 6.12 -1.34 24.88
N GLU A 167 6.79 -0.31 24.37
CA GLU A 167 7.63 0.61 25.16
C GLU A 167 6.82 1.42 26.17
N LEU A 168 5.59 1.81 25.83
CA LEU A 168 4.67 2.42 26.78
C LEU A 168 4.38 1.47 27.95
N ASN A 169 4.12 0.19 27.65
CA ASN A 169 3.87 -0.81 28.68
C ASN A 169 5.13 -1.07 29.53
N VAL A 170 6.32 -1.14 28.92
CA VAL A 170 7.59 -1.25 29.64
C VAL A 170 7.80 -0.06 30.58
N ALA A 171 7.62 1.17 30.09
CA ALA A 171 7.76 2.38 30.89
C ALA A 171 6.75 2.42 32.05
N ARG A 172 5.52 1.97 31.82
CA ARG A 172 4.50 1.83 32.88
C ARG A 172 4.94 0.84 33.96
N LEU A 173 5.41 -0.35 33.56
CA LEU A 173 5.85 -1.40 34.50
C LEU A 173 7.10 -1.00 35.29
N GLN A 174 7.97 -0.17 34.70
CA GLN A 174 9.17 0.36 35.36
C GLN A 174 8.90 1.61 36.23
N GLY A 175 7.65 2.08 36.31
CA GLY A 175 7.31 3.28 37.11
C GLY A 175 7.89 4.58 36.53
N LEU A 176 8.15 4.62 35.22
CA LEU A 176 8.80 5.74 34.54
C LEU A 176 7.82 6.85 34.10
N LEU A 177 6.51 6.63 34.26
CA LEU A 177 5.44 7.53 33.82
C LEU A 177 4.89 8.33 35.01
N THR A 178 4.70 9.63 34.80
CA THR A 178 4.15 10.55 35.81
C THR A 178 2.69 10.90 35.50
N GLY A 179 1.88 11.11 36.54
CA GLY A 179 0.50 11.56 36.41
C GLY A 179 -0.51 10.65 37.10
N ASP A 180 -1.57 11.25 37.63
CA ASP A 180 -2.56 10.54 38.45
C ASP A 180 -3.53 9.71 37.61
N THR A 181 -3.80 10.13 36.37
CA THR A 181 -4.71 9.41 35.44
C THR A 181 -3.95 8.63 34.37
N ALA A 182 -4.64 7.71 33.69
CA ALA A 182 -4.07 6.91 32.62
C ALA A 182 -3.65 7.76 31.41
N GLU A 183 -4.41 8.82 31.13
CA GLU A 183 -4.16 9.80 30.08
C GLU A 183 -2.98 10.72 30.43
N ALA A 184 -2.84 11.09 31.71
CA ALA A 184 -1.71 11.88 32.18
C ALA A 184 -0.39 11.08 32.07
N ARG A 185 -0.42 9.78 32.40
CA ARG A 185 0.73 8.88 32.23
C ARG A 185 1.07 8.62 30.77
N PHE A 186 0.07 8.52 29.88
CA PHE A 186 0.30 8.50 28.43
C PHE A 186 0.95 9.79 27.94
N SER A 187 0.47 10.94 28.38
CA SER A 187 1.04 12.25 28.03
C SER A 187 2.49 12.37 28.52
N SER A 188 2.79 11.87 29.72
CA SER A 188 4.16 11.74 30.24
C SER A 188 5.04 10.87 29.34
N PHE A 189 4.53 9.74 28.83
CA PHE A 189 5.25 8.94 27.84
C PHE A 189 5.54 9.70 26.55
N VAL A 190 4.54 10.40 25.98
CA VAL A 190 4.70 11.22 24.79
C VAL A 190 5.74 12.33 24.99
N GLN A 191 5.75 12.98 26.16
CA GLN A 191 6.77 13.97 26.51
C GLN A 191 8.17 13.36 26.60
N ARG A 192 8.30 12.15 27.16
CA ARG A 192 9.60 11.45 27.21
C ARG A 192 10.17 11.18 25.82
N LEU A 193 9.33 10.94 24.80
CA LEU A 193 9.78 10.77 23.41
C LEU A 193 10.38 12.04 22.80
N GLN A 194 10.18 13.20 23.42
CA GLN A 194 10.83 14.46 23.00
C GLN A 194 12.30 14.51 23.45
N THR A 195 12.72 13.70 24.41
CA THR A 195 14.10 13.69 24.92
C THR A 195 15.04 12.92 23.99
N VAL A 196 16.18 13.53 23.63
CA VAL A 196 17.19 12.92 22.74
C VAL A 196 17.67 11.57 23.27
N GLU A 197 18.02 11.48 24.55
CA GLU A 197 18.51 10.26 25.17
C GLU A 197 17.50 9.10 25.09
N VAL A 198 16.21 9.39 25.26
CA VAL A 198 15.13 8.40 25.16
C VAL A 198 15.01 7.90 23.73
N ARG A 199 14.98 8.80 22.74
CA ARG A 199 14.91 8.41 21.34
C ARG A 199 16.13 7.60 20.90
N LEU A 200 17.35 8.02 21.26
CA LEU A 200 18.56 7.29 20.89
C LEU A 200 18.57 5.88 21.48
N THR A 201 18.13 5.73 22.72
CA THR A 201 18.02 4.41 23.35
C THR A 201 16.99 3.54 22.64
N LEU A 202 15.84 4.12 22.25
CA LEU A 202 14.82 3.43 21.46
C LEU A 202 15.40 2.95 20.11
N TRP A 203 16.10 3.80 19.37
CA TRP A 203 16.63 3.43 18.05
C TRP A 203 17.79 2.45 18.11
N GLN A 204 18.60 2.48 19.16
CA GLN A 204 19.63 1.47 19.40
C GLN A 204 19.02 0.09 19.72
N GLU A 205 17.88 0.06 20.40
CA GLU A 205 17.17 -1.19 20.68
C GLU A 205 16.44 -1.72 19.44
N TYR A 206 15.84 -0.82 18.65
CA TYR A 206 15.06 -1.14 17.44
C TYR A 206 15.68 -0.54 16.16
N PRO A 207 16.92 -0.91 15.79
CA PRO A 207 17.64 -0.26 14.69
C PRO A 207 17.04 -0.58 13.32
N VAL A 208 16.40 -1.75 13.15
CA VAL A 208 15.66 -2.10 11.92
C VAL A 208 14.48 -1.14 11.72
N LEU A 209 13.72 -0.84 12.79
CA LEU A 209 12.61 0.11 12.71
C LEU A 209 13.12 1.53 12.41
N ALA A 210 14.22 1.95 13.04
CA ALA A 210 14.85 3.24 12.75
C ALA A 210 15.20 3.37 11.27
N ARG A 211 15.86 2.35 10.70
CA ARG A 211 16.17 2.29 9.26
C ARG A 211 14.93 2.39 8.40
N LEU A 212 13.91 1.56 8.66
CA LEU A 212 12.68 1.54 7.86
C LEU A 212 11.97 2.90 7.86
N ILE A 213 11.93 3.60 9.00
CA ILE A 213 11.35 4.95 9.10
C ILE A 213 12.15 5.97 8.28
N ILE A 214 13.49 5.96 8.38
CA ILE A 214 14.33 6.87 7.59
C ILE A 214 14.14 6.64 6.10
N GLU A 215 14.17 5.37 5.67
CA GLU A 215 13.94 5.01 4.28
C GLU A 215 12.53 5.41 3.82
N GLU A 216 11.52 5.30 4.68
CA GLU A 216 10.15 5.74 4.34
C GLU A 216 10.05 7.25 4.16
N ILE A 217 10.68 8.03 5.04
CA ILE A 217 10.73 9.48 4.91
C ILE A 217 11.48 9.88 3.62
N GLN A 218 12.58 9.20 3.29
CA GLN A 218 13.31 9.45 2.05
C GLN A 218 12.51 9.07 0.80
N ARG A 219 11.77 7.95 0.83
CA ARG A 219 10.82 7.57 -0.23
C ARG A 219 9.75 8.63 -0.38
N TRP A 220 9.20 9.14 0.72
CA TRP A 220 8.23 10.23 0.69
C TRP A 220 8.81 11.50 0.05
N VAL A 221 10.02 11.94 0.42
CA VAL A 221 10.66 13.11 -0.21
C VAL A 221 10.83 12.87 -1.72
N THR A 222 11.42 11.74 -2.10
CA THR A 222 11.73 11.41 -3.50
C THR A 222 10.48 11.35 -4.37
N THR A 223 9.46 10.61 -3.92
CA THR A 223 8.20 10.45 -4.67
C THR A 223 7.39 11.74 -4.74
N SER A 224 7.47 12.59 -3.72
CA SER A 224 6.83 13.91 -3.72
C SER A 224 7.46 14.84 -4.74
N LEU A 225 8.80 14.90 -4.79
CA LEU A 225 9.52 15.73 -5.77
C LEU A 225 9.31 15.22 -7.21
N GLU A 226 9.38 13.91 -7.41
CA GLU A 226 9.07 13.26 -8.70
C GLU A 226 7.66 13.61 -9.17
N PHE A 227 6.66 13.51 -8.29
CA PHE A 227 5.28 13.87 -8.60
C PHE A 227 5.14 15.35 -8.97
N LEU A 228 5.72 16.27 -8.20
CA LEU A 228 5.63 17.71 -8.46
C LEU A 228 6.26 18.08 -9.80
N GLN A 229 7.44 17.51 -10.11
CA GLN A 229 8.11 17.74 -11.39
C GLN A 229 7.24 17.24 -12.55
N ARG A 230 6.69 16.02 -12.45
CA ARG A 230 5.81 15.44 -13.49
C ARG A 230 4.51 16.21 -13.66
N LEU A 231 3.85 16.60 -12.56
CA LEU A 231 2.68 17.48 -12.61
C LEU A 231 3.03 18.79 -13.31
N GLY A 232 4.25 19.26 -13.07
CA GLY A 232 4.84 20.43 -13.68
C GLY A 232 4.95 20.39 -15.17
N ASP A 233 5.73 19.43 -15.64
CA ASP A 233 6.07 19.28 -17.05
C ASP A 233 4.87 18.91 -17.91
N ASP A 234 3.85 18.27 -17.32
CA ASP A 234 2.69 17.78 -18.05
C ASP A 234 1.46 18.70 -17.98
N TRP A 235 1.50 19.79 -17.21
CA TRP A 235 0.29 20.56 -16.92
C TRP A 235 -0.44 21.12 -18.14
N GLU A 236 0.30 21.63 -19.12
CA GLU A 236 -0.28 22.14 -20.37
C GLU A 236 -1.03 21.01 -21.10
N GLU A 237 -0.42 19.83 -21.18
CA GLU A 237 -0.99 18.66 -21.84
C GLU A 237 -2.19 18.09 -21.06
N ILE A 238 -2.12 18.08 -19.72
CA ILE A 238 -3.23 17.75 -18.85
C ILE A 238 -4.41 18.68 -19.12
N CYS A 239 -4.19 19.99 -19.15
CA CYS A 239 -5.25 20.96 -19.41
C CYS A 239 -5.83 20.81 -20.82
N ARG A 240 -4.98 20.55 -21.82
CA ARG A 240 -5.39 20.34 -23.21
C ARG A 240 -6.25 19.09 -23.38
N GLN A 241 -5.87 17.99 -22.74
CA GLN A 241 -6.55 16.70 -22.87
C GLN A 241 -7.82 16.62 -22.01
N PHE A 242 -7.70 16.87 -20.70
CA PHE A 242 -8.82 16.69 -19.76
C PHE A 242 -9.79 17.88 -19.72
N GLN A 243 -9.38 19.03 -20.28
CA GLN A 243 -10.20 20.24 -20.41
C GLN A 243 -10.93 20.66 -19.11
N PRO A 244 -10.24 20.75 -17.95
CA PRO A 244 -10.88 21.19 -16.73
C PRO A 244 -11.34 22.66 -16.84
N ASP A 245 -12.56 22.95 -16.42
CA ASP A 245 -13.05 24.32 -16.32
C ASP A 245 -12.41 25.00 -15.10
N ASN A 246 -11.43 25.87 -15.36
CA ASN A 246 -10.65 26.64 -14.37
C ASN A 246 -10.43 25.86 -13.05
N PRO A 247 -9.52 24.86 -13.03
CA PRO A 247 -9.45 23.90 -11.93
C PRO A 247 -9.18 24.57 -10.56
N GLY A 248 -8.55 25.75 -10.55
CA GLY A 248 -8.13 26.44 -9.33
C GLY A 248 -6.88 25.80 -8.74
N LYS A 249 -6.65 26.01 -7.44
CA LYS A 249 -5.48 25.47 -6.74
C LYS A 249 -5.65 23.99 -6.41
N LEU A 250 -4.53 23.26 -6.37
CA LEU A 250 -4.50 21.92 -5.77
C LEU A 250 -4.64 22.07 -4.24
N ILE A 251 -5.65 21.43 -3.66
CA ILE A 251 -5.98 21.55 -2.23
C ILE A 251 -5.79 20.26 -1.44
N LYS A 252 -5.74 19.11 -2.11
CA LYS A 252 -5.62 17.81 -1.44
C LYS A 252 -4.97 16.78 -2.37
N ILE A 253 -4.18 15.89 -1.75
CA ILE A 253 -3.62 14.70 -2.39
C ILE A 253 -3.96 13.52 -1.50
N GLN A 254 -4.86 12.66 -1.99
CA GLN A 254 -5.03 11.35 -1.38
C GLN A 254 -3.95 10.41 -1.92
N ARG A 255 -3.02 10.03 -1.06
CA ARG A 255 -1.99 9.02 -1.32
C ARG A 255 -2.49 7.63 -0.94
N GLY A 256 -1.81 6.59 -1.45
CA GLY A 256 -2.13 5.21 -1.09
C GLY A 256 -3.53 4.78 -1.53
N ALA A 257 -4.06 5.34 -2.62
CA ALA A 257 -5.34 4.92 -3.21
C ALA A 257 -5.23 3.59 -3.99
N GLY A 258 -4.28 2.74 -3.60
CA GLY A 258 -3.85 1.50 -4.22
C GLY A 258 -2.54 1.04 -3.57
N ASP A 259 -2.04 -0.12 -3.99
CA ASP A 259 -0.82 -0.70 -3.44
C ASP A 259 0.42 0.13 -3.79
N SER A 260 1.44 0.05 -2.92
CA SER A 260 2.71 0.72 -3.11
C SER A 260 3.70 -0.20 -3.81
N HIS A 261 4.29 0.27 -4.91
CA HIS A 261 5.25 -0.48 -5.73
C HIS A 261 6.59 0.27 -5.85
N HIS A 262 7.63 -0.43 -6.31
CA HIS A 262 8.91 0.15 -6.76
C HIS A 262 9.47 1.32 -5.91
N GLY A 263 9.67 1.07 -4.62
CA GLY A 263 10.25 2.06 -3.71
C GLY A 263 9.25 3.09 -3.19
N GLY A 264 8.01 2.67 -2.91
CA GLY A 264 6.99 3.50 -2.24
C GLY A 264 6.14 4.37 -3.17
N ARG A 265 6.18 4.11 -4.48
CA ARG A 265 5.33 4.77 -5.47
C ARG A 265 3.91 4.20 -5.39
N SER A 266 2.93 5.08 -5.22
CA SER A 266 1.51 4.71 -5.16
C SER A 266 0.68 5.68 -6.02
N VAL A 267 -0.55 5.28 -6.34
CA VAL A 267 -1.53 6.16 -7.00
C VAL A 267 -1.85 7.37 -6.12
N PHE A 268 -1.87 8.57 -6.72
CA PHE A 268 -2.35 9.80 -6.07
C PHE A 268 -3.66 10.26 -6.70
N ILE A 269 -4.64 10.60 -5.88
CA ILE A 269 -5.86 11.29 -6.32
C ILE A 269 -5.72 12.75 -5.91
N LEU A 270 -5.74 13.62 -6.92
CA LEU A 270 -5.63 15.06 -6.78
C LEU A 270 -7.04 15.67 -6.72
N GLU A 271 -7.25 16.62 -5.83
CA GLU A 271 -8.49 17.40 -5.74
C GLU A 271 -8.17 18.89 -5.77
N PHE A 272 -8.83 19.61 -6.66
CA PHE A 272 -8.64 21.04 -6.91
C PHE A 272 -9.81 21.87 -6.33
N GLU A 273 -9.61 23.18 -6.15
CA GLU A 273 -10.62 24.10 -5.57
C GLU A 273 -11.96 24.11 -6.31
N SER A 274 -11.95 23.88 -7.63
CA SER A 274 -13.16 23.73 -8.44
C SER A 274 -13.98 22.46 -8.13
N GLY A 275 -13.40 21.51 -7.39
CA GLY A 275 -13.92 20.16 -7.22
C GLY A 275 -13.52 19.20 -8.34
N TRP A 276 -12.74 19.66 -9.33
CA TRP A 276 -12.13 18.77 -10.32
C TRP A 276 -11.11 17.84 -9.66
N GLN A 277 -11.06 16.60 -10.15
CA GLN A 277 -10.16 15.57 -9.63
C GLN A 277 -9.40 14.90 -10.77
N LEU A 278 -8.15 14.52 -10.49
CA LEU A 278 -7.25 13.87 -11.45
C LEU A 278 -6.49 12.75 -10.75
N VAL A 279 -6.30 11.62 -11.43
CA VAL A 279 -5.54 10.49 -10.91
C VAL A 279 -4.15 10.47 -11.52
N TYR A 280 -3.13 10.49 -10.68
CA TYR A 280 -1.73 10.26 -11.06
C TYR A 280 -1.34 8.82 -10.73
N LYS A 281 -0.82 8.11 -11.73
CA LYS A 281 -0.31 6.75 -11.56
C LYS A 281 1.19 6.74 -11.88
N PRO A 282 2.07 6.42 -10.92
CA PRO A 282 3.52 6.35 -11.14
C PRO A 282 3.93 5.03 -11.83
N ARG A 283 3.15 4.61 -12.82
CA ARG A 283 3.37 3.45 -13.68
C ARG A 283 2.88 3.73 -15.09
N SER A 284 3.38 2.99 -16.07
CA SER A 284 2.90 3.08 -17.45
C SER A 284 1.38 2.90 -17.52
N LEU A 285 0.72 3.72 -18.35
CA LEU A 285 -0.71 3.59 -18.68
C LEU A 285 -0.93 3.08 -20.11
N ALA A 286 0.08 2.43 -20.71
CA ALA A 286 -0.04 1.87 -22.05
C ALA A 286 -1.14 0.80 -22.13
N VAL A 287 -1.17 -0.12 -21.15
CA VAL A 287 -2.21 -1.14 -21.04
C VAL A 287 -3.58 -0.49 -20.84
N ASP A 288 -3.68 0.48 -19.94
CA ASP A 288 -4.93 1.19 -19.67
C ASP A 288 -5.45 1.90 -20.94
N GLY A 289 -4.56 2.54 -21.72
CA GLY A 289 -4.86 3.21 -22.99
C GLY A 289 -5.35 2.26 -24.08
N HIS A 290 -4.62 1.16 -24.34
CA HIS A 290 -5.04 0.15 -25.32
C HIS A 290 -6.35 -0.56 -24.92
N PHE A 291 -6.61 -0.68 -23.62
CA PHE A 291 -7.90 -1.17 -23.15
C PHE A 291 -9.04 -0.22 -23.55
N GLN A 292 -8.86 1.11 -23.48
CA GLN A 292 -9.87 2.06 -23.98
C GLN A 292 -10.10 1.92 -25.48
N GLU A 293 -9.04 1.74 -26.27
CA GLU A 293 -9.15 1.50 -27.71
C GLU A 293 -9.95 0.23 -28.02
N LEU A 294 -9.71 -0.86 -27.26
CA LEU A 294 -10.47 -2.10 -27.37
C LEU A 294 -11.96 -1.89 -27.04
N LEU A 295 -12.28 -1.12 -25.98
CA LEU A 295 -13.66 -0.79 -25.64
C LEU A 295 -14.35 0.04 -26.75
N LEU A 296 -13.64 1.00 -27.35
CA LEU A 296 -14.16 1.77 -28.49
C LEU A 296 -14.44 0.87 -29.71
N TRP A 297 -13.54 -0.05 -30.01
CA TRP A 297 -13.72 -1.01 -31.10
C TRP A 297 -14.93 -1.93 -30.85
N LEU A 298 -15.13 -2.41 -29.63
CA LEU A 298 -16.29 -3.22 -29.25
C LEU A 298 -17.60 -2.45 -29.40
N ASN A 299 -17.62 -1.20 -28.94
CA ASN A 299 -18.79 -0.33 -29.07
C ASN A 299 -19.24 -0.16 -30.53
N GLN A 300 -18.30 -0.17 -31.49
CA GLN A 300 -18.61 -0.09 -32.92
C GLN A 300 -19.29 -1.36 -33.46
N GLN A 301 -19.16 -2.50 -32.79
CA GLN A 301 -19.81 -3.75 -33.21
C GLN A 301 -21.32 -3.75 -32.90
N GLY A 302 -21.76 -2.98 -31.91
CA GLY A 302 -23.17 -2.76 -31.60
C GLY A 302 -23.94 -3.99 -31.07
N THR A 303 -23.24 -5.01 -30.58
CA THR A 303 -23.85 -6.26 -30.07
C THR A 303 -24.17 -6.25 -28.59
N HIS A 304 -23.77 -5.20 -27.87
CA HIS A 304 -23.95 -5.04 -26.42
C HIS A 304 -24.17 -3.55 -26.08
N PRO A 305 -24.68 -3.22 -24.87
CA PRO A 305 -24.70 -1.84 -24.41
C PRO A 305 -23.29 -1.23 -24.46
N PRO A 306 -23.12 0.02 -24.93
CA PRO A 306 -21.79 0.58 -25.11
C PRO A 306 -21.07 0.76 -23.77
N PHE A 307 -19.80 0.39 -23.73
CA PHE A 307 -18.90 0.67 -22.61
C PHE A 307 -18.56 2.15 -22.56
N LYS A 308 -18.47 2.70 -21.35
CA LYS A 308 -17.94 4.04 -21.12
C LYS A 308 -16.42 3.95 -21.07
N THR A 309 -15.74 4.88 -21.73
CA THR A 309 -14.27 4.96 -21.71
C THR A 309 -13.79 6.07 -20.79
N LEU A 310 -12.51 6.01 -20.44
CA LEU A 310 -11.79 6.99 -19.62
C LEU A 310 -10.79 7.75 -20.47
N GLN A 311 -10.57 9.02 -20.12
CA GLN A 311 -9.43 9.76 -20.65
C GLN A 311 -8.14 9.34 -19.94
N ILE A 312 -7.11 9.06 -20.73
CA ILE A 312 -5.80 8.59 -20.25
C ILE A 312 -4.71 9.35 -20.98
N LEU A 313 -3.81 9.98 -20.22
CA LEU A 313 -2.59 10.59 -20.71
C LEU A 313 -1.41 9.72 -20.26
N ASN A 314 -0.94 8.85 -21.17
CA ASN A 314 0.22 8.01 -20.92
C ASN A 314 1.51 8.78 -21.23
N ARG A 315 2.45 8.80 -20.29
CA ARG A 315 3.75 9.50 -20.41
C ARG A 315 4.93 8.54 -20.48
N GLY A 316 4.67 7.24 -20.69
CA GLY A 316 5.68 6.20 -20.80
C GLY A 316 5.74 5.38 -19.53
N ASP A 317 6.50 5.82 -18.52
CA ASP A 317 6.69 5.15 -17.23
C ASP A 317 5.74 5.63 -16.13
N TYR A 318 4.91 6.63 -16.41
CA TYR A 318 3.83 7.12 -15.56
C TYR A 318 2.67 7.64 -16.42
N GLY A 319 1.57 8.07 -15.80
CA GLY A 319 0.53 8.79 -16.52
C GLY A 319 -0.58 9.38 -15.65
N TRP A 320 -1.51 10.02 -16.32
CA TRP A 320 -2.67 10.69 -15.74
C TRP A 320 -3.96 10.07 -16.25
N MET A 321 -4.95 9.96 -15.38
CA MET A 321 -6.24 9.35 -15.70
C MET A 321 -7.37 10.20 -15.13
N GLU A 322 -8.50 10.24 -15.86
CA GLU A 322 -9.75 10.84 -15.39
C GLU A 322 -10.17 10.22 -14.05
N PHE A 323 -10.57 11.05 -13.09
CA PHE A 323 -11.12 10.56 -11.85
C PHE A 323 -12.54 10.02 -12.03
N VAL A 324 -12.76 8.79 -11.56
CA VAL A 324 -14.05 8.11 -11.66
C VAL A 324 -14.82 8.27 -10.35
N LYS A 325 -15.93 9.01 -10.41
CA LYS A 325 -16.83 9.22 -9.26
C LYS A 325 -18.05 8.30 -9.35
N ALA A 326 -18.32 7.55 -8.28
CA ALA A 326 -19.50 6.71 -8.18
C ALA A 326 -20.80 7.52 -8.37
N GLN A 327 -21.77 6.93 -9.06
CA GLN A 327 -23.08 7.52 -9.31
C GLN A 327 -24.16 6.45 -9.17
N LYS A 328 -25.34 6.85 -8.72
CA LYS A 328 -26.49 5.94 -8.55
C LYS A 328 -27.26 5.76 -9.85
N CYS A 329 -27.95 4.63 -9.96
CA CYS A 329 -29.02 4.46 -10.94
C CYS A 329 -30.33 5.03 -10.39
N THR A 330 -31.18 5.46 -11.30
CA THR A 330 -32.49 6.07 -11.07
C THR A 330 -33.63 5.16 -11.54
N VAL A 331 -33.40 4.31 -12.56
CA VAL A 331 -34.40 3.37 -13.09
C VAL A 331 -33.88 1.92 -13.17
N PRO A 332 -34.74 0.89 -13.05
CA PRO A 332 -34.31 -0.51 -13.06
C PRO A 332 -33.55 -0.96 -14.32
N GLU A 333 -33.85 -0.37 -15.48
CA GLU A 333 -33.22 -0.69 -16.75
C GLU A 333 -31.74 -0.29 -16.78
N GLU A 334 -31.35 0.74 -16.01
CA GLU A 334 -29.94 1.13 -15.83
C GLU A 334 -29.16 0.04 -15.08
N ILE A 335 -29.78 -0.59 -14.08
CA ILE A 335 -29.21 -1.71 -13.34
C ILE A 335 -29.05 -2.93 -14.26
N GLU A 336 -30.03 -3.20 -15.10
CA GLU A 336 -29.93 -4.30 -16.07
C GLU A 336 -28.77 -4.08 -17.04
N ARG A 337 -28.64 -2.88 -17.61
CA ARG A 337 -27.52 -2.52 -18.49
C ARG A 337 -26.17 -2.54 -17.76
N PHE A 338 -26.12 -2.14 -16.48
CA PHE A 338 -24.92 -2.27 -15.65
C PHE A 338 -24.44 -3.73 -15.61
N TYR A 339 -25.33 -4.66 -15.30
CA TYR A 339 -24.97 -6.08 -15.20
C TYR A 339 -24.72 -6.74 -16.56
N GLN A 340 -25.37 -6.29 -17.64
CA GLN A 340 -24.98 -6.67 -19.00
C GLN A 340 -23.53 -6.24 -19.31
N ARG A 341 -23.15 -5.01 -18.96
CA ARG A 341 -21.75 -4.53 -19.11
C ARG A 341 -20.78 -5.31 -18.25
N GLN A 342 -21.14 -5.68 -17.02
CA GLN A 342 -20.31 -6.56 -16.18
C GLN A 342 -20.08 -7.92 -16.83
N GLY A 343 -21.11 -8.51 -17.45
CA GLY A 343 -20.96 -9.72 -18.26
C GLY A 343 -19.96 -9.53 -19.39
N GLY A 344 -20.07 -8.42 -20.12
CA GLY A 344 -19.15 -8.07 -21.19
C GLY A 344 -17.70 -7.90 -20.71
N TYR A 345 -17.47 -7.22 -19.58
CA TYR A 345 -16.16 -7.14 -18.96
C TYR A 345 -15.64 -8.51 -18.54
N LEU A 346 -16.47 -9.39 -17.97
CA LEU A 346 -16.06 -10.74 -17.61
C LEU A 346 -15.52 -11.51 -18.82
N ALA A 347 -16.15 -11.36 -19.99
CA ALA A 347 -15.67 -11.97 -21.23
C ALA A 347 -14.31 -11.40 -21.66
N LEU A 348 -14.15 -10.08 -21.61
CA LEU A 348 -12.88 -9.41 -21.96
C LEU A 348 -11.76 -9.83 -21.03
N LEU A 349 -11.97 -9.70 -19.72
CA LEU A 349 -11.01 -10.03 -18.69
C LEU A 349 -10.60 -11.51 -18.77
N TYR A 350 -11.55 -12.40 -19.04
CA TYR A 350 -11.25 -13.81 -19.26
C TYR A 350 -10.33 -14.05 -20.46
N VAL A 351 -10.65 -13.48 -21.63
CA VAL A 351 -9.83 -13.64 -22.85
C VAL A 351 -8.44 -13.03 -22.69
N LEU A 352 -8.34 -11.91 -21.98
CA LEU A 352 -7.08 -11.23 -21.68
C LEU A 352 -6.30 -11.88 -20.53
N SER A 353 -6.74 -13.03 -20.01
CA SER A 353 -6.11 -13.74 -18.89
C SER A 353 -5.88 -12.84 -17.67
N ALA A 354 -6.89 -12.04 -17.35
CA ALA A 354 -6.92 -11.18 -16.18
C ALA A 354 -7.00 -11.97 -14.87
N THR A 355 -6.48 -11.40 -13.79
CA THR A 355 -6.67 -11.91 -12.43
C THR A 355 -6.86 -10.77 -11.44
N ASP A 356 -7.23 -11.09 -10.20
CA ASP A 356 -7.27 -10.13 -9.09
C ASP A 356 -8.17 -8.89 -9.31
N PHE A 357 -9.28 -9.02 -10.06
CA PHE A 357 -10.29 -7.97 -10.17
C PHE A 357 -11.30 -8.07 -9.02
N HIS A 358 -10.98 -7.45 -7.89
CA HIS A 358 -11.80 -7.44 -6.68
C HIS A 358 -12.62 -6.15 -6.55
N PHE A 359 -13.43 -6.08 -5.48
CA PHE A 359 -14.36 -4.99 -5.17
C PHE A 359 -13.74 -3.58 -5.07
N GLU A 360 -12.41 -3.45 -5.06
CA GLU A 360 -11.73 -2.14 -5.04
C GLU A 360 -11.32 -1.65 -6.43
N ASN A 361 -11.19 -2.54 -7.42
CA ASN A 361 -10.80 -2.16 -8.79
C ASN A 361 -11.98 -1.71 -9.66
N LEU A 362 -13.20 -1.71 -9.10
CA LEU A 362 -14.43 -1.38 -9.81
C LEU A 362 -15.18 -0.23 -9.11
N ILE A 363 -15.64 0.74 -9.90
CA ILE A 363 -16.54 1.81 -9.45
C ILE A 363 -17.82 1.78 -10.28
N ALA A 364 -18.97 1.83 -9.61
CA ALA A 364 -20.28 1.94 -10.24
C ALA A 364 -20.64 3.39 -10.53
N VAL A 365 -20.65 3.76 -11.82
CA VAL A 365 -21.00 5.10 -12.30
C VAL A 365 -22.34 5.04 -13.02
N GLY A 366 -23.42 5.05 -12.24
CA GLY A 366 -24.76 4.82 -12.74
C GLY A 366 -24.84 3.44 -13.38
N GLU A 367 -25.24 3.38 -14.64
CA GLU A 367 -25.30 2.12 -15.41
C GLU A 367 -23.94 1.63 -15.94
N HIS A 368 -22.84 2.32 -15.63
CA HIS A 368 -21.51 1.99 -16.15
C HIS A 368 -20.60 1.44 -15.04
N PRO A 369 -20.22 0.15 -15.10
CA PRO A 369 -19.10 -0.37 -14.34
C PRO A 369 -17.80 0.19 -14.91
N MET A 370 -16.95 0.79 -14.07
CA MET A 370 -15.68 1.37 -14.48
C MET A 370 -14.53 0.64 -13.80
N LEU A 371 -13.69 -0.03 -14.59
CA LEU A 371 -12.44 -0.62 -14.13
C LEU A 371 -11.41 0.48 -13.95
N ILE A 372 -10.90 0.66 -12.74
CA ILE A 372 -9.95 1.73 -12.41
C ILE A 372 -8.52 1.22 -12.26
N ASP A 373 -8.31 -0.09 -12.22
CA ASP A 373 -6.98 -0.70 -12.26
C ASP A 373 -6.95 -1.89 -13.23
N LEU A 374 -5.91 -1.92 -14.07
CA LEU A 374 -5.77 -2.85 -15.19
C LEU A 374 -4.36 -3.48 -15.25
N GLU A 375 -3.61 -3.40 -14.16
CA GLU A 375 -2.24 -3.94 -14.09
C GLU A 375 -2.18 -5.48 -14.06
N SER A 376 -3.29 -6.12 -13.70
CA SER A 376 -3.41 -7.57 -13.59
C SER A 376 -3.95 -8.25 -14.87
N LEU A 377 -3.78 -7.62 -16.04
CA LEU A 377 -4.05 -8.22 -17.35
C LEU A 377 -2.88 -9.06 -17.85
N PHE A 378 -3.15 -10.03 -18.73
CA PHE A 378 -2.16 -10.90 -19.37
C PHE A 378 -1.32 -11.75 -18.40
N HIS A 379 -1.89 -12.14 -17.25
CA HIS A 379 -1.15 -12.91 -16.26
C HIS A 379 -0.77 -14.31 -16.79
N PRO A 380 0.51 -14.72 -16.64
CA PRO A 380 0.94 -16.05 -17.02
C PRO A 380 0.19 -17.11 -16.21
N ARG A 381 -0.05 -18.26 -16.84
CA ARG A 381 -0.61 -19.44 -16.14
C ARG A 381 0.55 -20.21 -15.51
N SER A 382 0.78 -20.01 -14.22
CA SER A 382 1.74 -20.83 -13.47
C SER A 382 1.13 -22.21 -13.23
N HIS A 383 1.89 -23.26 -13.55
CA HIS A 383 1.57 -24.63 -13.14
C HIS A 383 2.33 -24.88 -11.84
N GLU A 384 1.66 -24.69 -10.71
CA GLU A 384 2.23 -25.05 -9.42
C GLU A 384 1.89 -26.51 -9.10
N ALA A 385 2.93 -27.34 -8.95
CA ALA A 385 2.74 -28.70 -8.47
C ALA A 385 2.22 -28.65 -7.02
N THR A 386 1.02 -29.17 -6.78
CA THR A 386 0.48 -29.30 -5.42
C THR A 386 0.82 -30.66 -4.83
N ALA A 387 0.49 -30.86 -3.55
CA ALA A 387 0.77 -32.10 -2.83
C ALA A 387 0.08 -33.33 -3.46
N THR A 388 -1.00 -33.16 -4.23
CA THR A 388 -1.72 -34.26 -4.89
C THR A 388 -2.16 -33.91 -6.31
N VAL A 389 -2.33 -34.93 -7.15
CA VAL A 389 -2.82 -34.76 -8.54
C VAL A 389 -4.25 -34.21 -8.58
N ALA A 390 -5.11 -34.59 -7.64
CA ALA A 390 -6.49 -34.11 -7.56
C ALA A 390 -6.55 -32.62 -7.19
N ASP A 391 -5.77 -32.20 -6.18
CA ASP A 391 -5.67 -30.78 -5.79
C ASP A 391 -5.09 -29.92 -6.92
N THR A 392 -4.19 -30.51 -7.74
CA THR A 392 -3.61 -29.84 -8.91
C THR A 392 -4.68 -29.64 -9.99
N LEU A 393 -5.47 -30.66 -10.29
CA LEU A 393 -6.53 -30.61 -11.31
C LEU A 393 -7.65 -29.63 -10.94
N ASP A 394 -8.12 -29.64 -9.69
CA ASP A 394 -9.16 -28.72 -9.23
C ASP A 394 -8.69 -27.25 -9.30
N ARG A 395 -7.42 -26.99 -8.93
CA ARG A 395 -6.83 -25.65 -9.07
C ARG A 395 -6.65 -25.23 -10.52
N GLU A 396 -6.18 -26.13 -11.39
CA GLU A 396 -6.03 -25.87 -12.82
C GLU A 396 -7.39 -25.56 -13.47
N MET A 397 -8.44 -26.31 -13.13
CA MET A 397 -9.79 -26.05 -13.63
C MET A 397 -10.34 -24.70 -13.17
N MET A 398 -10.12 -24.32 -11.91
CA MET A 398 -10.49 -22.99 -11.44
C MET A 398 -9.68 -21.89 -12.13
N ALA A 399 -8.37 -22.09 -12.29
CA ALA A 399 -7.46 -21.16 -12.96
C ALA A 399 -7.77 -20.99 -14.45
N ASP A 400 -8.31 -22.01 -15.11
CA ASP A 400 -8.73 -21.99 -16.51
C ASP A 400 -10.18 -21.52 -16.72
N SER A 401 -10.84 -21.05 -15.66
CA SER A 401 -12.22 -20.55 -15.72
C SER A 401 -12.31 -19.03 -15.50
N VAL A 402 -13.50 -18.48 -15.75
CA VAL A 402 -13.85 -17.08 -15.45
C VAL A 402 -13.72 -16.73 -13.95
N LEU A 403 -13.63 -17.73 -13.06
CA LEU A 403 -13.42 -17.51 -11.63
C LEU A 403 -12.05 -16.89 -11.32
N ARG A 404 -11.03 -17.16 -12.15
CA ARG A 404 -9.68 -16.60 -11.99
C ARG A 404 -9.66 -15.07 -12.09
N VAL A 405 -10.63 -14.49 -12.80
CA VAL A 405 -10.74 -13.04 -12.99
C VAL A 405 -10.91 -12.33 -11.65
N GLY A 406 -11.63 -12.93 -10.68
CA GLY A 406 -11.96 -12.31 -9.39
C GLY A 406 -13.26 -11.51 -9.37
N LEU A 407 -13.91 -11.30 -10.53
CA LEU A 407 -15.14 -10.52 -10.62
C LEU A 407 -16.36 -11.24 -10.01
N LEU A 408 -16.40 -12.57 -10.08
CA LEU A 408 -17.54 -13.37 -9.60
C LEU A 408 -17.44 -13.68 -8.10
N PRO A 409 -18.58 -13.70 -7.37
CA PRO A 409 -18.65 -14.01 -5.94
C PRO A 409 -17.88 -15.26 -5.53
N GLN A 410 -16.90 -15.09 -4.64
CA GLN A 410 -16.12 -16.17 -4.03
C GLN A 410 -15.81 -15.83 -2.59
N LEU A 411 -16.10 -16.77 -1.68
CA LEU A 411 -15.78 -16.60 -0.27
C LEU A 411 -14.31 -16.92 -0.03
N VAL A 412 -13.60 -15.94 0.52
CA VAL A 412 -12.21 -16.07 0.96
C VAL A 412 -12.13 -16.06 2.48
N TRP A 413 -11.03 -16.61 3.00
CA TRP A 413 -10.69 -16.64 4.43
C TRP A 413 -11.72 -17.31 5.34
N GLY A 414 -12.59 -18.16 4.79
CA GLY A 414 -13.50 -18.99 5.56
C GLY A 414 -12.74 -19.92 6.52
N ASN A 415 -13.33 -20.17 7.69
CA ASN A 415 -12.80 -21.09 8.69
C ASN A 415 -13.94 -21.90 9.32
N THR A 416 -13.62 -22.76 10.29
CA THR A 416 -14.62 -23.63 10.94
C THR A 416 -15.73 -22.87 11.69
N GLN A 417 -15.55 -21.57 11.95
CA GLN A 417 -16.48 -20.73 12.70
C GLN A 417 -17.23 -19.70 11.84
N ALA A 418 -16.76 -19.42 10.62
CA ALA A 418 -17.36 -18.43 9.73
C ALA A 418 -17.16 -18.80 8.25
N ALA A 419 -18.20 -18.59 7.44
CA ALA A 419 -18.24 -19.00 6.04
C ALA A 419 -17.18 -18.31 5.14
N GLY A 420 -16.64 -17.17 5.57
CA GLY A 420 -15.73 -16.34 4.78
C GLY A 420 -16.33 -14.98 4.47
N ILE A 421 -15.60 -14.20 3.67
CA ILE A 421 -16.08 -12.93 3.12
C ILE A 421 -15.92 -12.94 1.61
N ASP A 422 -16.81 -12.24 0.92
CA ASP A 422 -16.80 -12.06 -0.52
C ASP A 422 -16.18 -10.69 -0.85
N LEU A 423 -14.99 -10.74 -1.44
CA LEU A 423 -14.25 -9.58 -1.92
C LEU A 423 -14.30 -9.46 -3.46
N SER A 424 -15.13 -10.26 -4.14
CA SER A 424 -15.20 -10.21 -5.60
C SER A 424 -15.72 -8.87 -6.14
N GLY A 425 -15.44 -8.57 -7.41
CA GLY A 425 -15.91 -7.34 -8.05
C GLY A 425 -17.44 -7.17 -8.08
N LEU A 426 -18.23 -8.25 -8.12
CA LEU A 426 -19.71 -8.20 -7.99
C LEU A 426 -20.19 -8.25 -6.52
N GLY A 427 -19.33 -8.71 -5.61
CA GLY A 427 -19.55 -8.84 -4.18
C GLY A 427 -19.09 -7.61 -3.39
N GLY A 428 -18.43 -7.82 -2.25
CA GLY A 428 -17.90 -6.71 -1.44
C GLY A 428 -18.96 -5.93 -0.68
N ALA A 429 -20.04 -6.60 -0.25
CA ALA A 429 -21.09 -5.97 0.54
C ALA A 429 -20.56 -5.33 1.84
N ALA A 430 -21.11 -4.18 2.21
CA ALA A 430 -20.90 -3.61 3.53
C ALA A 430 -21.51 -4.52 4.61
N GLY A 431 -20.94 -4.49 5.82
CA GLY A 431 -21.45 -5.28 6.95
C GLY A 431 -20.86 -6.69 7.08
N GLN A 432 -20.03 -7.12 6.13
CA GLN A 432 -19.28 -8.37 6.23
C GLN A 432 -18.33 -8.34 7.42
N VAL A 433 -18.21 -9.47 8.14
CA VAL A 433 -17.36 -9.58 9.33
C VAL A 433 -16.14 -10.41 8.98
N THR A 434 -14.95 -9.91 9.29
CA THR A 434 -13.71 -10.67 9.06
C THR A 434 -13.75 -12.00 9.82
N PRO A 435 -13.52 -13.15 9.15
CA PRO A 435 -13.52 -14.46 9.81
C PRO A 435 -12.42 -14.52 10.87
N GLU A 436 -11.24 -13.99 10.53
CA GLU A 436 -10.12 -13.85 11.44
C GLU A 436 -10.19 -12.56 12.26
N ARG A 437 -9.55 -12.61 13.44
CA ARG A 437 -9.42 -11.44 14.31
C ARG A 437 -8.18 -10.65 13.94
N VAL A 438 -8.36 -9.44 13.42
CA VAL A 438 -7.28 -8.55 13.04
C VAL A 438 -6.80 -7.70 14.22
N PRO A 439 -5.53 -7.28 14.26
CA PRO A 439 -5.01 -6.35 15.27
C PRO A 439 -5.79 -5.03 15.27
N GLN A 440 -6.15 -4.57 16.46
CA GLN A 440 -6.86 -3.32 16.72
C GLN A 440 -6.27 -2.67 17.97
N LEU A 441 -6.18 -1.34 17.99
CA LEU A 441 -5.77 -0.60 19.18
C LEU A 441 -6.95 -0.42 20.13
N GLU A 442 -6.72 -0.71 21.41
CA GLU A 442 -7.64 -0.46 22.51
C GLU A 442 -7.05 0.55 23.48
N LYS A 443 -7.94 1.31 24.15
CA LYS A 443 -7.58 2.31 25.17
C LYS A 443 -6.53 3.31 24.66
N THR A 444 -6.71 3.76 23.42
CA THR A 444 -5.88 4.77 22.78
C THR A 444 -5.79 6.03 23.63
N GLY A 445 -4.59 6.63 23.71
CA GLY A 445 -4.35 7.80 24.55
C GLY A 445 -4.20 7.53 26.05
N THR A 446 -4.05 6.26 26.47
CA THR A 446 -3.86 5.88 27.88
C THR A 446 -2.60 5.04 28.08
N ASP A 447 -2.05 5.00 29.29
CA ASP A 447 -0.89 4.16 29.63
C ASP A 447 -1.17 2.65 29.59
N THR A 448 -2.45 2.27 29.45
CA THR A 448 -2.88 0.88 29.24
C THR A 448 -3.29 0.60 27.80
N MET A 449 -2.89 1.47 26.86
CA MET A 449 -3.03 1.23 25.42
C MET A 449 -2.40 -0.11 25.05
N ARG A 450 -3.11 -0.88 24.23
CA ARG A 450 -2.70 -2.23 23.86
C ARG A 450 -3.25 -2.64 22.50
N ILE A 451 -2.58 -3.58 21.86
CA ILE A 451 -3.07 -4.22 20.63
C ILE A 451 -3.88 -5.45 21.04
N VAL A 452 -5.14 -5.50 20.61
CA VAL A 452 -6.03 -6.66 20.76
C VAL A 452 -6.40 -7.20 19.39
N ARG A 453 -6.78 -8.47 19.30
CA ARG A 453 -7.32 -9.05 18.06
C ARG A 453 -8.85 -9.06 18.13
N ARG A 454 -9.52 -8.41 17.18
CA ARG A 454 -10.99 -8.34 17.07
C ARG A 454 -11.43 -8.63 15.62
N GLN A 455 -12.62 -9.18 15.47
CA GLN A 455 -13.27 -9.21 14.16
C GLN A 455 -13.72 -7.80 13.81
N VAL A 456 -13.58 -7.41 12.55
CA VAL A 456 -13.92 -6.06 12.05
C VAL A 456 -15.03 -6.18 11.03
N VAL A 457 -15.93 -5.19 11.03
CA VAL A 457 -16.98 -5.05 10.03
C VAL A 457 -16.44 -4.25 8.86
N LEU A 458 -16.51 -4.81 7.65
CA LEU A 458 -16.07 -4.16 6.43
C LEU A 458 -17.10 -3.12 5.96
N ALA A 459 -16.62 -1.96 5.53
CA ALA A 459 -17.46 -0.83 5.13
C ALA A 459 -18.09 -0.98 3.73
N GLY A 460 -17.71 -2.02 2.97
CA GLY A 460 -18.04 -2.16 1.54
C GLY A 460 -17.21 -1.22 0.66
N SER A 461 -17.47 -1.24 -0.65
CA SER A 461 -16.82 -0.37 -1.65
C SER A 461 -17.86 0.27 -2.58
N GLN A 462 -17.38 1.02 -3.58
CA GLN A 462 -18.18 1.72 -4.58
C GLN A 462 -18.44 0.87 -5.85
N ASN A 463 -18.18 -0.43 -5.80
CA ASN A 463 -18.27 -1.35 -6.94
C ASN A 463 -19.70 -1.77 -7.33
N ARG A 464 -20.65 -1.64 -6.41
CA ARG A 464 -22.04 -2.11 -6.60
C ARG A 464 -22.97 -0.96 -6.99
N PRO A 465 -23.84 -1.15 -8.00
CA PRO A 465 -24.81 -0.13 -8.37
C PRO A 465 -25.92 -0.06 -7.31
N THR A 466 -26.42 1.14 -7.07
CA THR A 466 -27.60 1.38 -6.23
C THR A 466 -28.75 1.92 -7.07
N LEU A 467 -29.97 1.55 -6.71
CA LEU A 467 -31.19 2.10 -7.31
C LEU A 467 -31.87 3.01 -6.30
N ASN A 468 -31.84 4.32 -6.54
CA ASN A 468 -32.37 5.32 -5.60
C ASN A 468 -31.88 5.08 -4.15
N ASP A 469 -30.57 4.90 -4.00
CA ASP A 469 -29.86 4.67 -2.73
C ASP A 469 -30.17 3.32 -2.03
N ARG A 470 -30.82 2.39 -2.75
CA ARG A 470 -31.05 1.02 -2.26
C ARG A 470 -30.10 0.04 -2.93
N GLU A 471 -29.60 -0.90 -2.12
CA GLU A 471 -28.83 -2.03 -2.64
C GLU A 471 -29.66 -2.89 -3.58
N VAL A 472 -28.99 -3.41 -4.60
CA VAL A 472 -29.56 -4.35 -5.55
C VAL A 472 -29.02 -5.75 -5.27
N ASN A 473 -29.92 -6.74 -5.32
CA ASN A 473 -29.54 -8.14 -5.31
C ASN A 473 -28.99 -8.56 -6.68
N VAL A 474 -27.67 -8.78 -6.75
CA VAL A 474 -26.97 -9.22 -7.98
C VAL A 474 -27.56 -10.51 -8.57
N GLN A 475 -28.05 -11.44 -7.74
CA GLN A 475 -28.57 -12.73 -8.22
C GLN A 475 -29.76 -12.57 -9.17
N ALA A 476 -30.57 -11.53 -8.98
CA ALA A 476 -31.71 -11.22 -9.84
C ALA A 476 -31.28 -10.85 -11.28
N TYR A 477 -30.02 -10.49 -11.49
CA TYR A 477 -29.47 -10.04 -12.78
C TYR A 477 -28.51 -11.06 -13.42
N THR A 478 -28.49 -12.31 -12.93
CA THR A 478 -27.72 -13.40 -13.55
C THR A 478 -27.99 -13.56 -15.05
N PRO A 479 -29.25 -13.47 -15.55
CA PRO A 479 -29.51 -13.50 -16.99
C PRO A 479 -28.83 -12.37 -17.77
N ALA A 480 -28.84 -11.15 -17.22
CA ALA A 480 -28.21 -9.97 -17.82
C ALA A 480 -26.69 -10.14 -17.91
N ILE A 481 -26.04 -10.63 -16.85
CA ILE A 481 -24.60 -10.94 -16.83
C ILE A 481 -24.28 -12.00 -17.89
N THR A 482 -25.06 -13.08 -17.93
CA THR A 482 -24.84 -14.19 -18.88
C THR A 482 -24.99 -13.72 -20.32
N GLN A 483 -26.00 -12.88 -20.60
CA GLN A 483 -26.25 -12.30 -21.91
C GLN A 483 -25.06 -11.43 -22.34
N GLY A 484 -24.66 -10.47 -21.50
CA GLY A 484 -23.54 -9.59 -21.81
C GLY A 484 -22.21 -10.31 -22.03
N PHE A 485 -21.93 -11.34 -21.22
CA PHE A 485 -20.76 -12.21 -21.43
C PHE A 485 -20.83 -12.89 -22.80
N THR A 486 -21.98 -13.50 -23.09
CA THR A 486 -22.17 -14.27 -24.32
C THR A 486 -22.03 -13.40 -25.56
N ASP A 487 -22.60 -12.20 -25.55
CA ASP A 487 -22.58 -11.28 -26.69
C ASP A 487 -21.15 -10.82 -26.99
N VAL A 488 -20.43 -10.34 -25.98
CA VAL A 488 -19.05 -9.88 -26.15
C VAL A 488 -18.12 -11.04 -26.51
N TYR A 489 -18.25 -12.20 -25.85
CA TYR A 489 -17.42 -13.36 -26.14
C TYR A 489 -17.61 -13.88 -27.59
N ARG A 490 -18.86 -13.89 -28.08
CA ARG A 490 -19.15 -14.27 -29.48
C ARG A 490 -18.59 -13.26 -30.47
N THR A 491 -18.69 -11.96 -30.19
CA THR A 491 -18.06 -10.92 -31.01
C THR A 491 -16.55 -11.14 -31.10
N LEU A 492 -15.87 -11.39 -29.96
CA LEU A 492 -14.43 -11.68 -29.95
C LEU A 492 -14.09 -12.93 -30.77
N LEU A 493 -14.89 -13.99 -30.70
CA LEU A 493 -14.69 -15.21 -31.49
C LEU A 493 -14.85 -14.99 -33.01
N GLN A 494 -15.74 -14.10 -33.43
CA GLN A 494 -15.95 -13.78 -34.85
C GLN A 494 -14.77 -13.00 -35.45
N HIS A 495 -13.99 -12.31 -34.62
CA HIS A 495 -12.88 -11.45 -35.01
C HIS A 495 -11.52 -11.99 -34.52
N ARG A 496 -11.38 -13.32 -34.39
CA ARG A 496 -10.19 -14.00 -33.88
C ARG A 496 -8.97 -13.92 -34.80
#